data_AF-A0A7K9JWD2-F1
#
_entry.id   AF-A0A7K9JWD2-F1
#
_cell.length_a   1.000
_cell.length_b   1.000
_cell.length_c   1.000
_cell.angle_alpha   90.00
_cell.angle_beta   90.00
_cell.angle_gamma   90.00
#
_symmetry.space_group_name_H-M   'P 1'
#
loop_
_entity.id
_entity.type
_entity.pdbx_description
1 polymer ?
#
loop_
_entity_poly.entity_id
_entity_poly.type
_entity_poly.pdbx_seq_one_letter_code
_entity_poly.pdbx_strand_id
1 'polypeptide(L)'
;MLPSQEASKLYHDNYVRNSRAIGVLWAIFTICFAIINVVVFIQPYWVGDSVNTPKPGYFGLFHYCVGSGLAGRELSCRGSFTDFSTIPSGAFQAAAFFVLLSMVLTLGCITCFALFFFCNTATVYKICAWMQLLAALCLVLGCMIFPDGWDAETIRDMCGEKTGKYSLGDCSVRWAYILAIIGILNALILSFLAFVLGNRQNDLLHEELKAESKGEHRA
;
A
#
# COMPACT_ATOMS: atom_id res chain seq x y z
N MET A 1 -35.65 -24.89 24.49
CA MET A 1 -34.22 -25.09 24.14
C MET A 1 -34.20 -25.63 22.73
N LEU A 2 -33.62 -24.91 21.77
CA LEU A 2 -33.47 -25.45 20.41
C LEU A 2 -32.56 -26.69 20.45
N PRO A 3 -32.83 -27.75 19.68
CA PRO A 3 -31.91 -28.85 19.47
C PRO A 3 -30.52 -28.29 19.10
N SER A 4 -29.46 -28.85 19.67
CA SER A 4 -28.08 -28.36 19.47
C SER A 4 -27.68 -28.28 17.98
N GLN A 5 -28.24 -29.13 17.13
CA GLN A 5 -28.03 -29.12 15.68
C GLN A 5 -28.74 -27.98 14.94
N GLU A 6 -29.90 -27.51 15.41
CA GLU A 6 -30.61 -26.38 14.78
C GLU A 6 -29.96 -25.05 15.15
N ALA A 7 -29.47 -24.95 16.40
CA ALA A 7 -28.68 -23.82 16.83
C ALA A 7 -27.38 -23.70 16.01
N SER A 8 -26.61 -24.79 15.87
CA SER A 8 -25.36 -24.76 15.10
C SER A 8 -25.57 -24.37 13.63
N LYS A 9 -26.64 -24.84 12.99
CA LYS A 9 -26.97 -24.49 11.60
C LYS A 9 -27.31 -23.01 11.43
N LEU A 10 -28.11 -22.44 12.35
CA LEU A 10 -28.43 -21.01 12.35
C LEU A 10 -27.20 -20.12 12.64
N TYR A 11 -26.31 -20.57 13.53
CA TYR A 11 -25.02 -19.91 13.77
C TYR A 11 -24.14 -19.97 12.51
N HIS A 12 -24.06 -21.11 11.82
CA HIS A 12 -23.31 -21.25 10.56
C HIS A 12 -23.83 -20.33 9.45
N ASP A 13 -25.14 -20.26 9.22
CA ASP A 13 -25.70 -19.44 8.14
C ASP A 13 -25.45 -17.94 8.36
N ASN A 14 -25.66 -17.45 9.60
CA ASN A 14 -25.33 -16.08 9.96
C ASN A 14 -23.82 -15.82 9.87
N TYR A 15 -23.00 -16.81 10.24
CA TYR A 15 -21.55 -16.73 10.18
C TYR A 15 -21.03 -16.62 8.75
N VAL A 16 -21.54 -17.43 7.82
CA VAL A 16 -21.16 -17.41 6.39
C VAL A 16 -21.60 -16.11 5.72
N ARG A 17 -22.77 -15.57 6.07
CA ARG A 17 -23.21 -14.27 5.54
C ARG A 17 -22.30 -13.13 6.00
N ASN A 18 -21.89 -13.15 7.27
CA ASN A 18 -20.99 -12.15 7.83
C ASN A 18 -19.58 -12.26 7.24
N SER A 19 -19.06 -13.47 6.99
CA SER A 19 -17.74 -13.66 6.38
C SER A 19 -17.70 -13.15 4.94
N ARG A 20 -18.75 -13.39 4.15
CA ARG A 20 -18.89 -12.84 2.78
C ARG A 20 -18.91 -11.32 2.76
N ALA A 21 -19.62 -10.69 3.71
CA ALA A 21 -19.63 -9.22 3.83
C ALA A 21 -18.23 -8.66 4.14
N ILE A 22 -17.48 -9.31 5.04
CA ILE A 22 -16.09 -8.92 5.36
C ILE A 22 -15.19 -9.12 4.13
N GLY A 23 -15.38 -10.19 3.34
CA GLY A 23 -14.66 -10.41 2.09
C GLY A 23 -14.90 -9.32 1.04
N VAL A 24 -16.14 -8.86 0.89
CA VAL A 24 -16.48 -7.74 -0.01
C VAL A 24 -15.86 -6.43 0.47
N LEU A 25 -15.95 -6.12 1.77
CA LEU A 25 -15.30 -4.95 2.35
C LEU A 25 -13.78 -4.95 2.13
N TRP A 26 -13.15 -6.11 2.33
CA TRP A 26 -11.72 -6.30 2.07
C TRP A 26 -11.37 -6.04 0.60
N ALA A 27 -12.19 -6.50 -0.34
CA ALA A 27 -12.00 -6.24 -1.77
C ALA A 27 -12.10 -4.75 -2.12
N ILE A 28 -13.13 -4.07 -1.62
CA ILE A 28 -13.31 -2.63 -1.83
C ILE A 28 -12.11 -1.85 -1.27
N PHE A 29 -11.69 -2.13 -0.04
CA PHE A 29 -10.53 -1.47 0.55
C PHE A 29 -9.24 -1.77 -0.20
N THR A 30 -9.06 -2.99 -0.74
CA THR A 30 -7.90 -3.36 -1.56
C THR A 30 -7.85 -2.55 -2.86
N ILE A 31 -8.99 -2.36 -3.52
CA ILE A 31 -9.09 -1.54 -4.74
C ILE A 31 -8.77 -0.07 -4.42
N CYS A 32 -9.37 0.48 -3.36
CA CYS A 32 -9.08 1.84 -2.92
C CYS A 32 -7.59 2.02 -2.58
N PHE A 33 -6.99 1.06 -1.88
CA PHE A 33 -5.58 1.09 -1.55
C PHE A 33 -4.70 1.03 -2.81
N ALA A 34 -5.04 0.21 -3.81
CA ALA A 34 -4.30 0.17 -5.07
C ALA A 34 -4.31 1.52 -5.79
N ILE A 35 -5.46 2.19 -5.84
CA ILE A 35 -5.58 3.53 -6.43
C ILE A 35 -4.67 4.51 -5.67
N ILE A 36 -4.72 4.50 -4.34
CA ILE A 36 -3.86 5.36 -3.51
C ILE A 36 -2.38 5.06 -3.79
N ASN A 37 -1.99 3.79 -3.86
CA ASN A 37 -0.59 3.38 -4.07
C ASN A 37 -0.07 3.83 -5.45
N VAL A 38 -0.90 3.70 -6.49
CA VAL A 38 -0.59 4.23 -7.85
C VAL A 38 -0.43 5.75 -7.82
N VAL A 39 -1.34 6.48 -7.18
CA VAL A 39 -1.27 7.94 -7.07
C VAL A 39 -0.02 8.37 -6.30
N VAL A 40 0.26 7.73 -5.18
CA VAL A 40 1.44 7.97 -4.34
C VAL A 40 2.74 7.74 -5.12
N PHE A 41 2.78 6.70 -5.95
CA PHE A 41 3.96 6.41 -6.77
C PHE A 41 4.18 7.44 -7.89
N ILE A 42 3.13 7.78 -8.64
CA ILE A 42 3.24 8.63 -9.83
C ILE A 42 3.39 10.11 -9.46
N GLN A 43 2.72 10.56 -8.40
CA GLN A 43 2.53 11.98 -8.20
C GLN A 43 3.75 12.65 -7.54
N PRO A 44 4.26 13.77 -8.10
CA PRO A 44 5.47 14.42 -7.61
C PRO A 44 5.22 15.39 -6.44
N TYR A 45 4.16 15.19 -5.66
CA TYR A 45 3.78 16.05 -4.53
C TYR A 45 4.02 15.37 -3.19
N TRP A 46 5.24 14.86 -2.99
CA TRP A 46 5.68 14.34 -1.69
C TRP A 46 6.20 15.46 -0.81
N VAL A 47 7.05 16.31 -1.38
CA VAL A 47 7.61 17.52 -0.75
C VAL A 47 7.44 18.68 -1.72
N GLY A 48 7.31 19.90 -1.22
CA GLY A 48 7.64 21.03 -2.08
C GLY A 48 7.73 22.35 -1.36
N ASP A 49 7.67 23.39 -2.18
CA ASP A 49 7.83 24.77 -1.78
C ASP A 49 6.82 25.24 -0.73
N SER A 50 7.20 26.28 -0.02
CA SER A 50 6.38 26.95 0.99
C SER A 50 6.52 28.47 0.80
N VAL A 51 5.83 29.25 1.64
CA VAL A 51 5.96 30.71 1.63
C VAL A 51 7.39 31.20 1.92
N ASN A 52 8.22 30.37 2.55
CA ASN A 52 9.58 30.74 2.97
C ASN A 52 10.66 30.23 2.01
N THR A 53 10.31 29.41 1.00
CA THR A 53 11.32 28.80 0.14
C THR A 53 11.90 29.77 -0.89
N PRO A 54 13.22 29.73 -1.15
CA PRO A 54 13.88 30.56 -2.17
C PRO A 54 13.35 30.37 -3.60
N LYS A 55 12.90 29.16 -3.95
CA LYS A 55 12.43 28.79 -5.29
C LYS A 55 11.14 27.97 -5.20
N PRO A 56 10.15 28.18 -6.09
CA PRO A 56 8.98 27.34 -6.17
C PRO A 56 9.33 25.98 -6.78
N GLY A 57 8.66 24.91 -6.35
CA GLY A 57 8.92 23.57 -6.87
C GLY A 57 8.38 22.45 -6.00
N TYR A 58 8.42 21.24 -6.54
CA TYR A 58 7.91 20.06 -5.88
C TYR A 58 8.71 18.82 -6.27
N PHE A 59 8.80 17.89 -5.33
CA PHE A 59 9.56 16.66 -5.41
C PHE A 59 8.65 15.46 -5.17
N GLY A 60 8.75 14.49 -6.08
CA GLY A 60 8.27 13.12 -5.92
C GLY A 60 9.39 12.14 -5.66
N LEU A 61 9.07 10.86 -5.83
CA LEU A 61 10.00 9.74 -5.71
C LEU A 61 11.07 9.73 -6.81
N PHE A 62 10.66 9.95 -8.07
CA PHE A 62 11.56 9.91 -9.23
C PHE A 62 11.44 11.14 -10.14
N HIS A 63 10.37 11.93 -9.99
CA HIS A 63 10.11 13.12 -10.80
C HIS A 63 10.05 14.35 -9.90
N TYR A 64 10.69 15.43 -10.33
CA TYR A 64 10.72 16.69 -9.59
C TYR A 64 10.73 17.88 -10.55
N CYS A 65 10.20 19.01 -10.09
CA CYS A 65 10.17 20.24 -10.86
C CYS A 65 10.61 21.41 -9.99
N VAL A 66 11.59 22.20 -10.46
CA VAL A 66 12.11 23.36 -9.75
C VAL A 66 12.03 24.59 -10.66
N GLY A 67 11.60 25.71 -10.11
CA GLY A 67 11.50 26.99 -10.82
C GLY A 67 12.85 27.69 -10.96
N SER A 68 13.08 28.31 -12.12
CA SER A 68 14.26 29.15 -12.35
C SER A 68 14.03 30.58 -11.82
N GLY A 69 14.31 30.82 -10.54
CA GLY A 69 14.39 32.16 -9.93
C GLY A 69 13.06 32.89 -9.65
N LEU A 70 13.17 34.14 -9.15
CA LEU A 70 12.09 34.98 -8.60
C LEU A 70 11.00 35.42 -9.60
N ALA A 71 11.20 35.25 -10.91
CA ALA A 71 10.21 35.59 -11.95
C ALA A 71 9.28 34.42 -12.35
N GLY A 72 9.48 33.23 -11.77
CA GLY A 72 8.42 32.33 -11.30
C GLY A 72 7.39 31.75 -12.30
N ARG A 73 7.64 31.71 -13.61
CA ARG A 73 6.71 31.08 -14.58
C ARG A 73 7.19 29.82 -15.28
N GLU A 74 8.48 29.51 -15.22
CA GLU A 74 9.05 28.35 -15.91
C GLU A 74 9.59 27.34 -14.90
N LEU A 75 8.88 26.21 -14.76
CA LEU A 75 9.35 25.06 -13.99
C LEU A 75 10.14 24.13 -14.91
N SER A 76 11.38 23.85 -14.54
CA SER A 76 12.18 22.80 -15.17
C SER A 76 11.89 21.47 -14.48
N CYS A 77 11.19 20.58 -15.17
CA CYS A 77 10.87 19.23 -14.69
C CYS A 77 11.92 18.22 -15.16
N ARG A 78 12.41 17.40 -14.24
CA ARG A 78 13.42 16.37 -14.48
C ARG A 78 13.06 15.07 -13.77
N GLY A 79 13.65 14.00 -14.28
CA GLY A 79 13.50 12.65 -13.74
C GLY A 79 12.52 11.80 -14.54
N SER A 80 12.86 10.53 -14.70
CA SER A 80 12.01 9.51 -15.32
C SER A 80 12.15 8.23 -14.52
N PHE A 81 11.10 7.40 -14.48
CA PHE A 81 11.16 6.09 -13.83
C PHE A 81 12.11 5.12 -14.56
N THR A 82 12.46 5.38 -15.82
CA THR A 82 13.37 4.55 -16.63
C THR A 82 14.83 4.94 -16.50
N ASP A 83 15.13 6.18 -16.09
CA ASP A 83 16.48 6.72 -16.03
C ASP A 83 16.89 7.02 -14.59
N PHE A 84 17.19 5.97 -13.84
CA PHE A 84 17.58 6.06 -12.42
C PHE A 84 18.84 6.91 -12.19
N SER A 85 19.71 7.04 -13.19
CA SER A 85 20.91 7.89 -13.13
C SER A 85 20.61 9.39 -12.99
N THR A 86 19.38 9.81 -13.33
CA THR A 86 18.95 11.22 -13.23
C THR A 86 18.42 11.61 -11.85
N ILE A 87 18.25 10.63 -10.94
CA ILE A 87 17.70 10.85 -9.60
C ILE A 87 18.82 11.36 -8.67
N PRO A 88 18.59 12.45 -7.92
CA PRO A 88 19.67 13.18 -7.22
C PRO A 88 20.26 12.45 -6.01
N SER A 89 19.62 11.40 -5.49
CA SER A 89 20.16 10.62 -4.37
C SER A 89 19.84 9.13 -4.48
N GLY A 90 20.76 8.28 -4.00
CA GLY A 90 20.54 6.84 -3.88
C GLY A 90 19.38 6.50 -2.93
N ALA A 91 19.10 7.37 -1.94
CA ALA A 91 17.95 7.23 -1.06
C ALA A 91 16.62 7.36 -1.83
N PHE A 92 16.49 8.33 -2.73
CA PHE A 92 15.28 8.45 -3.56
C PHE A 92 15.12 7.28 -4.53
N GLN A 93 16.21 6.77 -5.11
CA GLN A 93 16.17 5.56 -5.93
C GLN A 93 15.64 4.36 -5.13
N ALA A 94 16.16 4.14 -3.93
CA ALA A 94 15.72 3.06 -3.06
C ALA A 94 14.27 3.23 -2.61
N ALA A 95 13.87 4.46 -2.22
CA ALA A 95 12.48 4.75 -1.86
C ALA A 95 11.53 4.50 -3.04
N ALA A 96 11.87 4.95 -4.25
CA ALA A 96 11.09 4.71 -5.46
C ALA A 96 10.95 3.21 -5.75
N PHE A 97 12.02 2.43 -5.59
CA PHE A 97 11.99 0.97 -5.77
C PHE A 97 11.03 0.29 -4.78
N PHE A 98 11.12 0.62 -3.49
CA PHE A 98 10.24 0.01 -2.48
C PHE A 98 8.77 0.41 -2.67
N VAL A 99 8.48 1.68 -2.99
CA VAL A 99 7.10 2.11 -3.27
C VAL A 99 6.58 1.45 -4.55
N LEU A 100 7.40 1.33 -5.61
CA LEU A 100 7.03 0.60 -6.83
C LEU A 100 6.70 -0.87 -6.52
N LEU A 101 7.55 -1.54 -5.73
CA LEU A 101 7.32 -2.93 -5.33
C LEU A 101 6.01 -3.06 -4.55
N SER A 102 5.71 -2.12 -3.64
CA SER A 102 4.42 -2.07 -2.94
C SER A 102 3.24 -1.95 -3.91
N MET A 103 3.34 -1.06 -4.90
CA MET A 103 2.32 -0.87 -5.91
C MET A 103 2.10 -2.15 -6.73
N VAL A 104 3.18 -2.78 -7.22
CA VAL A 104 3.11 -4.02 -8.03
C VAL A 104 2.51 -5.17 -7.21
N LEU A 105 2.92 -5.34 -5.96
CA LEU A 105 2.34 -6.36 -5.07
C LEU A 105 0.85 -6.12 -4.83
N THR A 106 0.45 -4.86 -4.65
CA THR A 106 -0.96 -4.50 -4.44
C THR A 106 -1.80 -4.77 -5.68
N LEU A 107 -1.31 -4.40 -6.87
CA LEU A 107 -1.96 -4.70 -8.15
C LEU A 107 -2.01 -6.21 -8.42
N GLY A 108 -0.96 -6.94 -8.09
CA GLY A 108 -0.94 -8.41 -8.14
C GLY A 108 -2.02 -9.02 -7.26
N CYS A 109 -2.22 -8.46 -6.06
CA CYS A 109 -3.30 -8.85 -5.15
C CYS A 109 -4.70 -8.65 -5.78
N ILE A 110 -4.87 -7.59 -6.58
CA ILE A 110 -6.10 -7.38 -7.34
C ILE A 110 -6.29 -8.47 -8.39
N THR A 111 -5.23 -8.80 -9.14
CA THR A 111 -5.26 -9.88 -10.13
C THR A 111 -5.57 -11.23 -9.50
N CYS A 112 -5.08 -11.49 -8.28
CA CYS A 112 -5.44 -12.68 -7.53
C CYS A 112 -6.95 -12.80 -7.24
N PHE A 113 -7.73 -11.70 -7.28
CA PHE A 113 -9.19 -11.82 -7.22
C PHE A 113 -9.78 -12.61 -8.39
N ALA A 114 -9.20 -12.50 -9.59
CA ALA A 114 -9.65 -13.28 -10.73
C ALA A 114 -9.32 -14.78 -10.58
N LEU A 115 -8.36 -15.14 -9.71
CA LEU A 115 -7.99 -16.52 -9.44
C LEU A 115 -8.91 -17.24 -8.43
N PHE A 116 -9.82 -16.52 -7.75
CA PHE A 116 -10.84 -17.14 -6.88
C PHE A 116 -11.73 -18.15 -7.63
N PHE A 117 -11.84 -18.05 -8.95
CA PHE A 117 -12.60 -19.02 -9.76
C PHE A 117 -11.90 -20.38 -9.93
N PHE A 118 -10.56 -20.42 -9.81
CA PHE A 118 -9.76 -21.62 -10.11
C PHE A 118 -9.06 -22.21 -8.89
N CYS A 119 -8.81 -21.41 -7.85
CA CYS A 119 -8.06 -21.82 -6.66
C CYS A 119 -8.93 -21.83 -5.41
N ASN A 120 -8.54 -22.63 -4.41
CA ASN A 120 -9.21 -22.64 -3.10
C ASN A 120 -9.15 -21.24 -2.47
N THR A 121 -10.32 -20.69 -2.17
CA THR A 121 -10.54 -19.39 -1.52
C THR A 121 -9.66 -19.17 -0.29
N ALA A 122 -9.45 -20.20 0.55
CA ALA A 122 -8.60 -20.10 1.74
C ALA A 122 -7.12 -19.83 1.38
N THR A 123 -6.63 -20.49 0.34
CA THR A 123 -5.25 -20.32 -0.15
C THR A 123 -5.05 -18.94 -0.76
N VAL A 124 -6.01 -18.49 -1.58
CA VAL A 124 -5.96 -17.16 -2.21
C VAL A 124 -5.92 -16.07 -1.14
N TYR A 125 -6.79 -16.12 -0.12
CA TYR A 125 -6.75 -15.14 0.97
C TYR A 125 -5.42 -15.12 1.72
N LYS A 126 -4.81 -16.29 1.99
CA LYS A 126 -3.50 -16.35 2.65
C LYS A 126 -2.38 -15.77 1.79
N ILE A 127 -2.36 -16.07 0.49
CA ILE A 127 -1.38 -15.49 -0.45
C ILE A 127 -1.55 -13.96 -0.50
N CYS A 128 -2.78 -13.49 -0.67
CA CYS A 128 -3.09 -12.07 -0.69
C CYS A 128 -2.70 -11.37 0.63
N ALA A 129 -2.89 -12.03 1.78
CA ALA A 129 -2.50 -11.50 3.09
C ALA A 129 -0.99 -11.27 3.19
N TRP A 130 -0.17 -12.23 2.73
CA TRP A 130 1.28 -12.10 2.68
C TRP A 130 1.74 -11.03 1.68
N MET A 131 1.11 -10.96 0.50
CA MET A 131 1.39 -9.92 -0.49
C MET A 131 1.08 -8.52 0.06
N GLN A 132 -0.05 -8.35 0.75
CA GLN A 132 -0.42 -7.08 1.39
C GLN A 132 0.50 -6.73 2.55
N LEU A 133 0.93 -7.72 3.34
CA LEU A 133 1.90 -7.51 4.42
C LEU A 133 3.23 -7.02 3.86
N LEU A 134 3.73 -7.68 2.81
CA LEU A 134 4.97 -7.29 2.14
C LEU A 134 4.83 -5.89 1.51
N ALA A 135 3.70 -5.61 0.86
CA ALA A 135 3.42 -4.28 0.31
C ALA A 135 3.42 -3.19 1.40
N ALA A 136 2.86 -3.47 2.58
CA ALA A 136 2.89 -2.55 3.73
C ALA A 136 4.33 -2.28 4.20
N LEU A 137 5.13 -3.34 4.36
CA LEU A 137 6.54 -3.24 4.75
C LEU A 137 7.35 -2.41 3.73
N CYS A 138 7.16 -2.66 2.44
CA CYS A 138 7.82 -1.89 1.39
C CYS A 138 7.40 -0.41 1.43
N LEU A 139 6.11 -0.11 1.66
CA LEU A 139 5.65 1.28 1.75
C LEU A 139 6.22 1.99 2.99
N VAL A 140 6.32 1.29 4.14
CA VAL A 140 6.99 1.79 5.34
C VAL A 140 8.47 2.12 5.04
N LEU A 141 9.19 1.20 4.42
CA LEU A 141 10.59 1.41 4.05
C LEU A 141 10.74 2.59 3.09
N GLY A 142 9.86 2.71 2.08
CA GLY A 142 9.84 3.85 1.17
C GLY A 142 9.66 5.18 1.90
N CYS A 143 8.69 5.27 2.82
CA CYS A 143 8.46 6.47 3.62
C CYS A 143 9.59 6.79 4.60
N MET A 144 10.29 5.79 5.13
CA MET A 144 11.43 6.01 6.05
C MET A 144 12.71 6.39 5.29
N ILE A 145 12.93 5.82 4.11
CA ILE A 145 14.12 6.10 3.29
C ILE A 145 14.01 7.46 2.59
N PHE A 146 12.81 7.87 2.19
CA PHE A 146 12.62 9.12 1.46
C PHE A 146 13.18 10.37 2.18
N PRO A 147 12.95 10.57 3.50
CA PRO A 147 13.58 11.66 4.26
C PRO A 147 15.11 11.63 4.35
N ASP A 148 15.74 10.47 4.15
CA ASP A 148 17.21 10.37 4.14
C ASP A 148 17.81 11.04 2.90
N GLY A 149 17.05 11.18 1.81
CA GLY A 149 17.50 11.84 0.58
C GLY A 149 17.39 13.36 0.57
N TRP A 150 16.84 13.98 1.63
CA TRP A 150 16.61 15.43 1.69
C TRP A 150 17.89 16.27 1.76
N ASP A 151 19.03 15.66 2.05
CA ASP A 151 20.34 16.31 2.06
C ASP A 151 20.93 16.53 0.66
N ALA A 152 20.30 16.01 -0.39
CA ALA A 152 20.72 16.21 -1.78
C ALA A 152 20.78 17.69 -2.16
N GLU A 153 21.80 18.07 -2.94
CA GLU A 153 22.04 19.47 -3.34
C GLU A 153 20.82 20.09 -4.03
N THR A 154 20.10 19.34 -4.86
CA THR A 154 18.89 19.81 -5.56
C THR A 154 17.77 20.20 -4.58
N ILE A 155 17.65 19.50 -3.46
CA ILE A 155 16.65 19.82 -2.44
C ILE A 155 17.13 20.99 -1.58
N ARG A 156 18.41 21.04 -1.22
CA ARG A 156 18.99 22.18 -0.50
C ARG A 156 18.86 23.48 -1.27
N ASP A 157 19.02 23.46 -2.60
CA ASP A 157 18.85 24.62 -3.46
C ASP A 157 17.39 25.14 -3.48
N MET A 158 16.39 24.26 -3.32
CA MET A 158 14.98 24.66 -3.26
C MET A 158 14.49 24.98 -1.84
N CYS A 159 14.92 24.18 -0.86
CA CYS A 159 14.45 24.19 0.52
C CYS A 159 15.36 24.97 1.48
N GLY A 160 16.47 25.52 0.99
CA GLY A 160 17.45 26.28 1.75
C GLY A 160 18.57 25.42 2.35
N GLU A 161 19.68 26.09 2.65
CA GLU A 161 20.92 25.49 3.20
C GLU A 161 20.77 24.82 4.56
N LYS A 162 19.69 25.14 5.30
CA LYS A 162 19.37 24.50 6.58
C LYS A 162 18.80 23.08 6.42
N THR A 163 18.54 22.65 5.19
CA THR A 163 17.97 21.32 4.92
C THR A 163 19.02 20.24 5.15
N GLY A 164 18.60 19.17 5.81
CA GLY A 164 19.42 17.99 6.08
C GLY A 164 18.58 16.72 6.14
N LYS A 165 19.23 15.60 6.43
CA LYS A 165 18.55 14.30 6.61
C LYS A 165 17.45 14.42 7.66
N TYR A 166 16.22 14.04 7.32
CA TYR A 166 15.03 14.16 8.18
C TYR A 166 14.67 15.59 8.64
N SER A 167 15.32 16.62 8.09
CA SER A 167 15.03 18.03 8.40
C SER A 167 14.76 18.79 7.11
N LEU A 168 13.49 18.88 6.73
CA LEU A 168 13.02 19.83 5.72
C LEU A 168 13.23 21.25 6.27
N GLY A 169 14.10 22.04 5.63
CA GLY A 169 14.37 23.43 6.02
C GLY A 169 13.13 24.30 5.81
N ASP A 170 13.12 25.08 4.73
CA ASP A 170 12.00 25.97 4.43
C ASP A 170 10.88 25.27 3.62
N CYS A 171 11.06 24.02 3.21
CA CYS A 171 10.06 23.23 2.48
C CYS A 171 9.00 22.60 3.37
N SER A 172 7.87 22.21 2.76
CA SER A 172 6.78 21.52 3.43
C SER A 172 6.47 20.15 2.82
N VAL A 173 5.96 19.25 3.66
CA VAL A 173 5.42 17.95 3.23
C VAL A 173 4.10 18.19 2.51
N ARG A 174 3.92 17.51 1.38
CA ARG A 174 2.72 17.60 0.54
C ARG A 174 1.84 16.35 0.69
N TRP A 175 0.65 16.43 0.11
CA TRP A 175 -0.43 15.46 0.30
C TRP A 175 -0.10 14.03 -0.13
N ALA A 176 0.78 13.80 -1.12
CA ALA A 176 1.10 12.44 -1.56
C ALA A 176 1.85 11.66 -0.48
N TYR A 177 2.73 12.33 0.28
CA TYR A 177 3.41 11.71 1.42
C TYR A 177 2.42 11.35 2.53
N ILE A 178 1.43 12.21 2.80
CA ILE A 178 0.38 11.94 3.79
C ILE A 178 -0.47 10.73 3.36
N LEU A 179 -0.84 10.64 2.08
CA LEU A 179 -1.54 9.49 1.53
C LEU A 179 -0.72 8.20 1.64
N ALA A 180 0.61 8.26 1.49
CA ALA A 180 1.48 7.11 1.69
C ALA A 180 1.41 6.59 3.13
N ILE A 181 1.43 7.49 4.13
CA ILE A 181 1.28 7.13 5.55
C ILE A 181 -0.09 6.50 5.82
N ILE A 182 -1.17 7.11 5.32
CA ILE A 182 -2.53 6.54 5.43
C ILE A 182 -2.59 5.16 4.74
N GLY A 183 -1.92 5.03 3.61
CA GLY A 183 -1.78 3.77 2.86
C GLY A 183 -1.15 2.66 3.67
N ILE A 184 -0.12 2.95 4.49
CA ILE A 184 0.50 1.96 5.39
C ILE A 184 -0.53 1.40 6.37
N LEU A 185 -1.31 2.26 7.03
CA LEU A 185 -2.34 1.83 7.98
C LEU A 185 -3.40 0.96 7.29
N ASN A 186 -3.83 1.38 6.10
CA ASN A 186 -4.80 0.63 5.29
C ASN A 186 -4.24 -0.75 4.90
N ALA A 187 -3.00 -0.83 4.43
CA ALA A 187 -2.36 -2.08 4.05
C ALA A 187 -2.22 -3.07 5.23
N LEU A 188 -1.91 -2.58 6.43
CA LEU A 188 -1.86 -3.40 7.64
C LEU A 188 -3.24 -3.95 8.03
N ILE A 189 -4.28 -3.12 7.97
CA ILE A 189 -5.67 -3.55 8.22
C ILE A 189 -6.10 -4.59 7.20
N LEU A 190 -5.82 -4.36 5.92
CA LEU A 190 -6.12 -5.28 4.83
C LEU A 190 -5.43 -6.63 5.01
N SER A 191 -4.14 -6.63 5.35
CA SER A 191 -3.38 -7.85 5.62
C SER A 191 -3.98 -8.63 6.79
N PHE A 192 -4.32 -7.95 7.89
CA PHE A 192 -4.97 -8.58 9.03
C PHE A 192 -6.33 -9.20 8.67
N LEU A 193 -7.18 -8.45 7.95
CA LEU A 193 -8.48 -8.96 7.49
C LEU A 193 -8.33 -10.17 6.57
N ALA A 194 -7.35 -10.16 5.65
CA ALA A 194 -7.07 -11.29 4.77
C ALA A 194 -6.61 -12.54 5.55
N PHE A 195 -5.75 -12.39 6.56
CA PHE A 195 -5.37 -13.50 7.42
C PHE A 195 -6.56 -14.08 8.19
N VAL A 196 -7.40 -13.22 8.77
CA VAL A 196 -8.60 -13.65 9.49
C VAL A 196 -9.56 -14.39 8.56
N LEU A 197 -9.81 -13.87 7.36
CA LEU A 197 -10.66 -14.51 6.35
C LEU A 197 -10.08 -15.86 5.88
N GLY A 198 -8.78 -15.89 5.58
CA GLY A 198 -8.09 -17.09 5.12
C GLY A 198 -8.06 -18.20 6.17
N ASN A 199 -7.87 -17.85 7.44
CA ASN A 199 -7.91 -18.82 8.55
C ASN A 199 -9.34 -19.33 8.78
N ARG A 200 -10.35 -18.43 8.79
CA ARG A 200 -11.75 -18.83 8.93
C ARG A 200 -12.23 -19.75 7.81
N GLN A 201 -11.83 -19.49 6.56
CA GLN A 201 -12.19 -20.35 5.43
C GLN A 201 -11.51 -21.73 5.53
N ASN A 202 -10.31 -21.80 6.10
CA ASN A 202 -9.59 -23.04 6.33
C ASN A 202 -10.26 -23.90 7.42
N ASP A 203 -10.74 -23.28 8.50
CA ASP A 203 -11.45 -23.97 9.57
C ASP A 203 -12.76 -24.59 9.06
N LEU A 204 -13.54 -23.83 8.26
CA LEU A 204 -14.77 -24.33 7.63
C LEU A 204 -14.51 -25.55 6.73
N LEU A 205 -13.45 -25.49 5.91
CA LEU A 205 -13.07 -26.61 5.03
C LEU A 205 -12.69 -27.86 5.83
N HIS A 206 -12.02 -27.69 6.97
CA HIS A 206 -11.68 -28.82 7.85
C HIS A 206 -12.91 -29.45 8.52
N GLU A 207 -13.94 -28.64 8.85
CA GLU A 207 -15.19 -29.17 9.41
C GLU A 207 -15.97 -29.99 8.37
N GLU A 208 -16.03 -29.53 7.12
CA GLU A 208 -16.67 -30.27 6.02
C GLU A 208 -15.99 -31.63 5.79
N LEU A 209 -14.65 -31.66 5.69
CA LEU A 209 -13.89 -32.90 5.51
C LEU A 209 -14.06 -33.89 6.68
N LYS A 210 -14.14 -33.39 7.92
CA LYS A 210 -14.40 -34.24 9.09
C LYS A 210 -15.82 -34.80 9.11
N ALA A 211 -16.80 -34.03 8.64
CA ALA A 211 -18.18 -34.48 8.55
C ALA A 211 -18.34 -35.59 7.50
N GLU A 212 -17.68 -35.44 6.34
CA GLU A 212 -17.66 -36.45 5.27
C GLU A 212 -17.01 -37.76 5.73
N SER A 213 -15.84 -37.69 6.36
CA SER A 213 -15.16 -38.89 6.92
C SER A 213 -16.00 -39.62 7.97
N LYS A 214 -16.75 -38.91 8.81
CA LYS A 214 -17.68 -39.53 9.78
C LYS A 214 -18.92 -40.13 9.12
N GLY A 215 -19.36 -39.59 8.00
CA GLY A 215 -20.46 -40.12 7.19
C GLY A 215 -20.08 -41.45 6.54
N GLU A 216 -18.86 -41.54 5.99
CA GLU A 216 -18.36 -42.75 5.34
C GLU A 216 -18.12 -43.91 6.32
N HIS A 217 -17.76 -43.62 7.58
CA HIS A 217 -17.65 -44.64 8.64
C HIS A 217 -19.01 -45.11 9.22
N ARG A 218 -20.12 -44.49 8.83
CA ARG A 218 -21.48 -44.87 9.25
C ARG A 218 -22.30 -45.53 8.15
N ALA A 219 -21.77 -45.64 6.94
CA ALA A 219 -22.32 -46.42 5.84
C ALA A 219 -21.72 -47.83 5.83
#